data_AF-A0A2H3BKT3-F1
#
_entry.id   AF-A0A2H3BKT3-F1
#
_cell.length_a   1.000
_cell.length_b   1.000
_cell.length_c   1.000
_cell.angle_alpha   90.00
_cell.angle_beta   90.00
_cell.angle_gamma   90.00
#
_symmetry.space_group_name_H-M   'P 1'
#
loop_
_entity.id
_entity.type
_entity.pdbx_description
1 polymer ?
#
loop_
_entity_poly.entity_id
_entity_poly.type
_entity_poly.pdbx_seq_one_letter_code
_entity_poly.pdbx_strand_id
1 'polypeptide(L)'
;MNNKISRKLQKTGCVELMDLSLDLWLEIFRLIFPADLLQLARTNKGFRNIIMKRSSIPIWCVAQSNLSGLPAPFPDMSEPAWANLLFFKSCEASYMFVTNLLSLQLP
;
A
#
# COMPACT_ATOMS: atom_id res chain seq x y z
N MET A 1 24.61 41.35 32.37
CA MET A 1 25.03 40.07 31.74
C MET A 1 24.03 39.01 32.18
N ASN A 2 23.21 38.44 31.29
CA ASN A 2 22.53 37.17 31.54
C ASN A 2 22.04 36.56 30.22
N ASN A 3 22.34 35.27 30.09
CA ASN A 3 22.57 34.54 28.86
C ASN A 3 21.25 34.07 28.23
N LYS A 4 20.97 34.46 26.97
CA LYS A 4 19.90 33.84 26.18
C LYS A 4 20.40 32.49 25.69
N ILE A 5 20.18 31.44 26.50
CA ILE A 5 20.34 30.06 26.05
C ILE A 5 19.20 29.77 25.08
N SER A 6 19.42 30.07 23.79
CA SER A 6 18.61 29.54 22.71
C SER A 6 18.76 28.02 22.70
N ARG A 7 17.75 27.32 23.22
CA ARG A 7 17.64 25.86 23.11
C ARG A 7 17.53 25.52 21.61
N LYS A 8 18.67 25.27 20.94
CA LYS A 8 18.69 24.58 19.66
C LYS A 8 18.13 23.18 19.93
N LEU A 9 16.89 22.95 19.52
CA LEU A 9 16.34 21.60 19.38
C LEU A 9 17.17 20.90 18.30
N GLN A 10 18.18 20.16 18.74
CA GLN A 10 18.88 19.19 17.93
C GLN A 10 17.86 18.10 17.58
N LYS A 11 17.27 18.14 16.38
CA LYS A 11 16.38 17.08 15.86
C LYS A 11 17.21 15.80 15.72
N THR A 12 17.29 14.99 16.78
CA THR A 12 17.71 13.60 16.69
C THR A 12 16.65 12.83 15.90
N GLY A 13 16.97 12.54 14.64
CA GLY A 13 16.62 11.29 13.96
C GLY A 13 15.16 10.90 13.83
N CYS A 14 14.23 11.84 13.64
CA CYS A 14 12.89 11.49 13.15
C CYS A 14 12.84 11.78 11.65
N VAL A 15 12.91 10.74 10.83
CA VAL A 15 12.66 10.85 9.38
C VAL A 15 11.15 11.03 9.22
N GLU A 16 10.73 12.13 8.59
CA GLU A 16 9.33 12.28 8.22
C GLU A 16 9.01 11.20 7.18
N LEU A 17 7.96 10.42 7.40
CA LEU A 17 7.64 9.26 6.56
C LEU A 17 7.58 9.65 5.07
N MET A 18 7.04 10.83 4.78
CA MET A 18 6.90 11.36 3.42
C MET A 18 8.24 11.78 2.76
N ASP A 19 9.32 11.94 3.52
CA ASP A 19 10.65 12.33 3.03
C ASP A 19 11.49 11.13 2.55
N LEU A 20 10.95 9.90 2.65
CA LEU A 20 11.61 8.72 2.10
C LEU A 20 11.78 8.83 0.57
N SER A 21 12.94 8.38 0.07
CA SER A 21 13.19 8.29 -1.37
C SER A 21 12.16 7.39 -2.06
N LEU A 22 11.89 7.66 -3.35
CA LEU A 22 10.95 6.87 -4.14
C LEU A 22 11.26 5.37 -4.10
N ASP A 23 12.52 4.96 -4.17
CA ASP A 23 12.91 3.54 -4.19
C ASP A 23 12.50 2.81 -2.91
N LEU A 24 12.64 3.46 -1.75
CA LEU A 24 12.16 2.91 -0.47
C LEU A 24 10.64 2.79 -0.44
N TRP A 25 9.93 3.77 -1.00
CA TRP A 25 8.47 3.67 -1.15
C TRP A 25 8.05 2.51 -2.04
N LEU A 26 8.75 2.31 -3.16
CA LEU A 26 8.49 1.18 -4.07
C LEU A 26 8.72 -0.17 -3.36
N GLU A 27 9.73 -0.26 -2.50
CA GLU A 27 9.97 -1.46 -1.69
C GLU A 27 8.87 -1.68 -0.66
N ILE A 28 8.45 -0.64 0.07
CA ILE A 28 7.31 -0.71 1.00
C ILE A 28 6.05 -1.17 0.27
N PHE A 29 5.77 -0.64 -0.92
CA PHE A 29 4.59 -1.02 -1.70
C PHE A 29 4.58 -2.49 -2.11
N ARG A 30 5.75 -3.13 -2.25
CA ARG A 30 5.87 -4.56 -2.55
C ARG A 30 5.63 -5.44 -1.33
N LEU A 31 5.87 -4.93 -0.12
CA LEU A 31 5.74 -5.70 1.12
C LEU A 31 4.32 -5.69 1.71
N ILE A 32 3.47 -4.76 1.28
CA ILE A 32 2.10 -4.61 1.80
C ILE A 32 1.08 -5.41 0.99
N PHE A 33 -0.12 -5.57 1.55
CA PHE A 33 -1.23 -6.21 0.87
C PHE A 33 -1.86 -5.29 -0.19
N PRO A 34 -2.49 -5.86 -1.24
CA PRO A 34 -3.15 -5.08 -2.29
C PRO A 34 -4.27 -4.18 -1.75
N ALA A 35 -4.93 -4.58 -0.65
CA ALA A 35 -5.91 -3.74 0.05
C ALA A 35 -5.27 -2.46 0.60
N ASP A 36 -4.15 -2.59 1.30
CA ASP A 36 -3.42 -1.47 1.91
C ASP A 36 -2.78 -0.58 0.86
N LEU A 37 -2.27 -1.17 -0.22
CA LEU A 37 -1.75 -0.42 -1.36
C LEU A 37 -2.82 0.49 -1.98
N LEU A 38 -4.05 -0.01 -2.10
CA LEU A 38 -5.19 0.78 -2.57
C LEU A 38 -5.57 1.89 -1.58
N GLN A 39 -5.59 1.61 -0.28
CA GLN A 39 -5.85 2.62 0.75
C GLN A 39 -4.79 3.72 0.73
N LEU A 40 -3.52 3.35 0.58
CA LEU A 40 -2.41 4.29 0.52
C LEU A 40 -2.53 5.23 -0.69
N ALA A 41 -2.90 4.68 -1.85
CA ALA A 41 -3.23 5.48 -3.03
C ALA A 41 -4.43 6.41 -2.83
N ARG A 42 -5.37 6.11 -1.92
CA ARG A 42 -6.51 6.99 -1.60
C ARG A 42 -6.14 8.08 -0.62
N THR A 43 -5.20 7.84 0.28
CA THR A 43 -4.79 8.80 1.33
C THR A 43 -3.90 9.94 0.79
N ASN A 44 -3.07 9.68 -0.22
CA ASN A 44 -2.08 10.64 -0.71
C ASN A 44 -2.08 10.75 -2.24
N LYS A 45 -2.18 11.99 -2.75
CA LYS A 45 -2.17 12.28 -4.20
C LYS A 45 -0.86 11.87 -4.88
N GLY A 46 0.28 12.02 -4.19
CA GLY A 46 1.59 11.60 -4.68
C GLY A 46 1.67 10.09 -4.86
N PHE A 47 1.26 9.32 -3.84
CA PHE A 47 1.19 7.87 -3.94
C PHE A 47 0.20 7.41 -4.99
N ARG A 48 -0.98 8.05 -5.09
CA ARG A 48 -1.94 7.77 -6.17
C ARG A 48 -1.30 7.86 -7.54
N ASN A 49 -0.55 8.94 -7.80
CA ASN A 49 0.11 9.18 -9.09
C ASN A 49 1.21 8.15 -9.40
N ILE A 50 1.76 7.45 -8.40
CA ILE A 50 2.74 6.39 -8.59
C ILE A 50 2.02 5.04 -8.74
N ILE A 51 1.21 4.68 -7.75
CA ILE A 51 0.58 3.36 -7.61
C ILE A 51 -0.40 3.05 -8.76
N MET A 52 -1.13 4.06 -9.26
CA MET A 52 -2.16 3.86 -10.29
C MET A 52 -1.63 3.88 -11.73
N LYS A 53 -0.32 4.04 -11.93
CA LYS A 53 0.28 4.00 -13.28
C LYS A 53 0.46 2.58 -13.78
N ARG A 54 0.42 2.41 -15.11
CA ARG A 54 0.73 1.12 -15.76
C ARG A 54 2.15 0.63 -15.46
N SER A 55 3.10 1.53 -15.23
CA SER A 55 4.47 1.19 -14.81
C SER A 55 4.53 0.47 -13.45
N SER A 56 3.47 0.56 -12.65
CA SER A 56 3.39 0.00 -11.30
C SER A 56 2.77 -1.38 -11.27
N ILE A 57 2.43 -1.99 -12.42
CA ILE A 57 1.96 -3.39 -12.51
C ILE A 57 2.85 -4.35 -11.71
N PRO A 58 4.20 -4.31 -11.80
CA PRO A 58 5.03 -5.24 -11.04
C PRO A 58 4.84 -5.13 -9.52
N ILE A 59 4.56 -3.92 -9.01
CA ILE A 59 4.28 -3.69 -7.59
C ILE A 59 2.99 -4.40 -7.19
N TRP A 60 1.96 -4.28 -8.03
CA TRP A 60 0.68 -4.94 -7.79
C TRP A 60 0.76 -6.47 -7.87
N CYS A 61 1.55 -7.01 -8.82
CA CYS A 61 1.75 -8.45 -8.92
C CYS A 61 2.45 -8.98 -7.66
N VAL A 62 3.49 -8.30 -7.18
CA VAL A 62 4.20 -8.69 -5.94
C VAL A 62 3.28 -8.55 -4.72
N ALA A 63 2.57 -7.43 -4.58
CA ALA A 63 1.62 -7.23 -3.50
C ALA A 63 0.55 -8.34 -3.45
N GLN A 64 0.02 -8.75 -4.61
CA GLN A 64 -0.92 -9.87 -4.69
C GLN A 64 -0.29 -11.21 -4.32
N SER A 65 0.98 -11.44 -4.69
CA SER A 65 1.67 -12.68 -4.31
C SER A 65 1.88 -12.83 -2.79
N ASN A 66 1.80 -11.72 -2.04
CA ASN A 66 1.84 -11.75 -0.57
C ASN A 66 0.59 -12.41 0.04
N LEU A 67 -0.50 -12.54 -0.73
CA LEU A 67 -1.71 -13.25 -0.35
C LEU A 67 -1.80 -14.56 -1.12
N SER A 68 -1.76 -15.68 -0.38
CA SER A 68 -1.99 -16.98 -0.98
C SER A 68 -3.44 -17.13 -1.43
N GLY A 69 -3.66 -17.90 -2.50
CA GLY A 69 -5.01 -18.29 -2.94
C GLY A 69 -5.85 -17.20 -3.60
N LEU A 70 -5.31 -16.02 -3.92
CA LEU A 70 -6.04 -15.01 -4.70
C LEU A 70 -6.29 -15.49 -6.14
N PRO A 71 -7.47 -15.19 -6.74
CA PRO A 71 -7.69 -15.43 -8.15
C PRO A 71 -6.84 -14.47 -8.97
N ALA A 72 -6.44 -14.90 -10.16
CA ALA A 72 -5.81 -14.01 -11.13
C ALA A 72 -6.79 -12.90 -11.55
N PRO A 73 -6.30 -11.68 -11.81
CA PRO A 73 -7.09 -10.61 -12.40
C PRO A 73 -7.71 -11.03 -13.75
N PHE A 74 -8.89 -10.49 -14.07
CA PHE A 74 -9.52 -10.73 -15.37
C PHE A 74 -8.70 -10.11 -16.53
N PRO A 75 -8.75 -10.69 -17.75
CA PRO A 75 -7.88 -10.32 -18.88
C PRO A 75 -7.89 -8.85 -19.33
N ASP A 76 -8.90 -8.05 -18.96
CA ASP A 76 -9.00 -6.63 -19.32
C ASP A 76 -9.11 -5.71 -18.08
N MET A 77 -8.91 -6.27 -16.89
CA MET A 77 -9.04 -5.54 -15.64
C MET A 77 -7.68 -5.07 -15.15
N SER A 78 -7.59 -3.80 -14.76
CA SER A 78 -6.39 -3.28 -14.13
C SER A 78 -6.23 -3.84 -12.72
N GLU A 79 -4.98 -4.09 -12.31
CA GLU A 79 -4.65 -4.57 -10.97
C GLU A 79 -5.30 -3.76 -9.83
N PRO A 80 -5.33 -2.41 -9.87
CA PRO A 80 -6.01 -1.62 -8.84
C PRO A 80 -7.54 -1.81 -8.87
N ALA A 81 -8.14 -1.98 -10.04
CA ALA A 81 -9.58 -2.21 -10.16
C ALA A 81 -9.96 -3.59 -9.62
N TRP A 82 -9.11 -4.59 -9.90
CA TRP A 82 -9.24 -5.94 -9.35
C TRP A 82 -9.14 -5.95 -7.83
N ALA A 83 -8.10 -5.31 -7.27
CA ALA A 83 -7.97 -5.17 -5.82
C ALA A 83 -9.17 -4.43 -5.20
N ASN A 84 -9.66 -3.36 -5.83
CA ASN A 84 -10.84 -2.66 -5.35
C ASN A 84 -12.09 -3.55 -5.36
N LEU A 85 -12.24 -4.42 -6.36
CA LEU A 85 -13.35 -5.38 -6.44
C LEU A 85 -13.28 -6.43 -5.33
N LEU A 86 -12.08 -6.95 -5.06
CA LEU A 86 -11.86 -7.95 -4.01
C LEU A 86 -12.12 -7.38 -2.61
N PHE A 87 -11.54 -6.24 -2.26
CA PHE A 87 -11.48 -5.78 -0.86
C PHE A 87 -12.51 -4.73 -0.48
N PHE A 88 -12.99 -3.93 -1.44
CA PHE A 88 -13.80 -2.73 -1.13
C PHE A 88 -15.16 -2.70 -1.79
N LYS A 89 -15.39 -3.48 -2.85
CA LYS A 89 -16.73 -3.70 -3.37
C LYS A 89 -17.32 -4.95 -2.74
N SER A 90 -18.46 -4.76 -2.10
CA SER A 90 -19.33 -5.81 -1.57
C SER A 90 -20.05 -6.51 -2.72
N CYS A 91 -19.40 -7.49 -3.33
CA CYS A 91 -20.11 -8.58 -4.00
C CYS A 91 -20.14 -9.75 -3.00
N GLU A 92 -21.26 -10.44 -2.87
CA GLU A 92 -21.37 -11.58 -1.95
C GLU A 92 -20.30 -12.66 -2.25
N ALA A 93 -19.93 -12.79 -3.53
CA ALA A 93 -18.84 -13.65 -4.00
C ALA A 93 -17.44 -13.16 -3.58
N SER A 94 -17.18 -11.85 -3.53
CA SER A 94 -15.88 -11.33 -3.08
C SER A 94 -15.71 -11.52 -1.58
N TYR A 95 -16.78 -11.35 -0.79
CA TYR A 95 -16.74 -11.52 0.66
C TYR A 95 -16.38 -12.95 1.08
N MET A 96 -16.95 -13.97 0.43
CA MET A 96 -16.65 -15.38 0.71
C MET A 96 -15.19 -15.76 0.41
N PHE A 97 -14.61 -15.14 -0.61
CA PHE A 97 -13.23 -15.36 -1.02
C PHE A 97 -12.25 -14.68 -0.05
N VAL A 98 -12.48 -13.40 0.27
CA VAL A 98 -11.53 -12.63 1.09
C VAL A 98 -11.57 -13.06 2.57
N THR A 99 -12.73 -13.40 3.11
CA THR A 99 -12.87 -13.87 4.49
C THR A 99 -12.24 -15.24 4.73
N ASN A 100 -12.35 -16.18 3.79
CA ASN A 100 -11.63 -17.46 3.86
C ASN A 100 -10.11 -17.25 3.79
N LEU A 101 -9.62 -16.34 2.94
CA LEU A 101 -8.19 -16.08 2.77
C LEU A 101 -7.56 -15.33 3.96
N LEU A 102 -8.25 -14.35 4.54
CA LEU A 102 -7.77 -13.64 5.75
C LEU A 102 -7.74 -14.55 6.98
N SER A 103 -8.66 -15.52 7.07
CA SER A 103 -8.72 -16.48 8.17
C SER A 103 -7.57 -17.50 8.14
N LEU A 104 -6.89 -17.69 7.00
CA LEU A 104 -5.74 -18.57 6.84
C LEU A 104 -4.39 -17.87 7.06
N GLN A 105 -4.37 -16.55 7.18
CA GLN A 105 -3.16 -15.73 7.36
C GLN A 105 -2.95 -15.26 8.81
N LEU A 106 -3.88 -15.56 9.72
CA LEU A 106 -3.75 -15.31 11.16
C LEU A 106 -3.31 -16.61 11.87
N PRO A 107 -2.24 -16.59 12.70
CA PRO A 107 -1.93 -17.71 13.58
C PRO A 107 -2.99 -17.92 14.66
#